data_AF-A0A2N1SWT6-F1
#
_entry.id   AF-A0A2N1SWT6-F1
#
_cell.length_a   1.000
_cell.length_b   1.000
_cell.length_c   1.000
_cell.angle_alpha   90.00
_cell.angle_beta   90.00
_cell.angle_gamma   90.00
#
_symmetry.space_group_name_H-M   'P 1'
#
loop_
_entity.id
_entity.type
_entity.pdbx_description
1 polymer ?
#
loop_
_entity_poly.entity_id
_entity_poly.type
_entity_poly.pdbx_seq_one_letter_code
_entity_poly.pdbx_strand_id
1 'polypeptide(L)'
;MRYRSGMDNKRYGFTIVELLIVIVIIGILAAITIVSYIGISKKATEAGLVSDLDGAKRQLELYKTEYGIYPTSVDNDKCPTAPTADLKYCLKNKSFVYSPSGDGLSYILKLDSGSLAYKVTNDSVPQIANAACPTGFISVPGSATYATNDFCVMKYEAKWSSGGIPTSVPSGSPWTIINQTDAATSSSKVAGCSGCHLITEAKWMTIAQNVLSVADNWTGGSVGSGYIYFGQTDNVPSHAVDSGDGSDSYYNTNDDASDLGLVGNLEGRSQKRTLTLTNGESIWDFSGNVWEWTSGQITGNQPGATGETDYWWKEWPDVNANYNLAVNPTPAGTGLPSANTWNVWTGVGALNSYIGDPALRGFIRGGSWGHALNAGVLSLYLHYSPSEANNGIGFRVAR
;
A
#
# COMPACT_ATOMS: atom_id res chain seq x y z
N MET A 1 -23.82 58.19 74.01
CA MET A 1 -24.58 57.73 72.84
C MET A 1 -23.72 57.91 71.58
N ARG A 2 -23.09 56.85 71.07
CA ARG A 2 -22.46 56.82 69.72
C ARG A 2 -22.59 55.41 69.14
N TYR A 3 -23.11 55.38 67.91
CA TYR A 3 -23.68 54.26 67.17
C TYR A 3 -22.57 53.36 66.59
N ARG A 4 -22.71 52.03 66.72
CA ARG A 4 -21.76 51.02 66.20
C ARG A 4 -22.26 50.57 64.82
N SER A 5 -21.61 51.04 63.75
CA SER A 5 -21.93 50.68 62.36
C SER A 5 -21.35 49.31 62.03
N GLY A 6 -22.22 48.36 61.62
CA GLY A 6 -21.82 47.04 61.13
C GLY A 6 -21.36 47.11 59.68
N MET A 7 -20.24 46.46 59.37
CA MET A 7 -19.75 46.25 58.02
C MET A 7 -20.53 45.09 57.37
N ASP A 8 -21.32 45.41 56.34
CA ASP A 8 -21.97 44.43 55.46
C ASP A 8 -20.94 43.74 54.55
N ASN A 9 -20.70 42.45 54.77
CA ASN A 9 -19.95 41.60 53.85
C ASN A 9 -20.81 41.28 52.62
N LYS A 10 -20.63 42.05 51.52
CA LYS A 10 -21.19 41.71 50.21
C LYS A 10 -20.65 40.36 49.75
N ARG A 11 -21.49 39.33 49.75
CA ARG A 11 -21.21 38.05 49.08
C ARG A 11 -21.36 38.26 47.57
N TYR A 12 -20.26 38.19 46.83
CA TYR A 12 -20.29 38.11 45.37
C TYR A 12 -20.83 36.73 44.98
N GLY A 13 -22.02 36.70 44.38
CA GLY A 13 -22.58 35.48 43.80
C GLY A 13 -21.98 35.21 42.42
N PHE A 14 -21.64 33.95 42.14
CA PHE A 14 -21.22 33.51 40.82
C PHE A 14 -22.31 33.80 39.78
N THR A 15 -21.93 34.38 38.64
CA THR A 15 -22.88 34.61 37.55
C THR A 15 -23.13 33.32 36.77
N ILE A 16 -24.34 33.17 36.24
CA ILE A 16 -24.70 32.03 35.38
C ILE A 16 -23.78 31.96 34.15
N VAL A 17 -23.31 33.12 33.66
CA VAL A 17 -22.42 33.21 32.50
C VAL A 17 -21.04 32.61 32.79
N GLU A 18 -20.48 32.86 33.97
CA GLU A 18 -19.20 32.26 34.38
C GLU A 18 -19.28 30.74 34.45
N LEU A 19 -20.38 30.21 35.01
CA LEU A 19 -20.58 28.75 35.06
C LEU A 19 -20.75 28.15 33.66
N LEU A 20 -21.45 28.84 32.77
CA LEU A 20 -21.69 28.40 31.39
C LEU A 20 -20.39 28.29 30.59
N ILE A 21 -19.50 29.29 30.71
CA ILE A 21 -18.22 29.27 30.03
C ILE A 21 -17.35 28.09 30.53
N VAL A 22 -17.38 27.80 31.84
CA VAL A 22 -16.60 26.69 32.41
C VAL A 22 -17.07 25.34 31.87
N ILE A 23 -18.38 25.08 31.79
CA ILE A 23 -18.88 23.79 31.26
C ILE A 23 -18.58 23.63 29.77
N VAL A 24 -18.60 24.72 28.98
CA VAL A 24 -18.23 24.71 27.56
C VAL A 24 -16.74 24.39 27.39
N ILE A 25 -15.87 25.04 28.17
CA ILE A 25 -14.42 24.78 28.14
C ILE A 25 -14.13 23.33 28.53
N ILE A 26 -14.76 22.81 29.60
CA ILE A 26 -14.60 21.41 30.01
C ILE A 26 -15.08 20.47 28.91
N GLY A 27 -16.20 20.76 28.24
CA GLY A 27 -16.71 19.97 27.11
C GLY A 27 -15.74 19.91 25.93
N ILE A 28 -15.15 21.03 25.56
CA ILE A 28 -14.15 21.12 24.47
C ILE A 28 -12.88 20.34 24.85
N LEU A 29 -12.36 20.55 26.07
CA LEU A 29 -11.16 19.84 26.54
C LEU A 29 -11.39 18.32 26.64
N ALA A 30 -12.55 17.88 27.11
CA ALA A 30 -12.92 16.47 27.18
C ALA A 30 -12.99 15.82 25.79
N ALA A 31 -13.58 16.50 24.80
CA ALA A 31 -13.67 16.00 23.43
C ALA A 31 -12.27 15.81 22.79
N ILE A 32 -11.36 16.78 22.95
CA ILE A 32 -9.99 16.72 22.40
C ILE A 32 -9.19 15.58 23.06
N THR A 33 -9.32 15.42 24.38
CA THR A 33 -8.59 14.40 25.15
C THR A 33 -9.04 12.97 24.84
N ILE A 34 -10.33 12.73 24.57
CA ILE A 34 -10.83 11.39 24.18
C ILE A 34 -10.22 10.94 22.85
N VAL A 35 -10.18 11.84 21.85
CA VAL A 35 -9.62 11.51 20.52
C VAL A 35 -8.11 11.27 20.59
N SER A 36 -7.37 12.05 21.40
CA SER A 36 -5.92 11.86 21.54
C SER A 36 -5.57 10.59 22.34
N TYR A 37 -6.39 10.23 23.33
CA TYR A 37 -6.17 9.05 24.17
C TYR A 37 -6.24 7.73 23.41
N ILE A 38 -7.18 7.60 22.45
CA ILE A 38 -7.32 6.39 21.61
C ILE A 38 -6.07 6.17 20.74
N GLY A 39 -5.47 7.26 20.22
CA GLY A 39 -4.26 7.18 19.40
C GLY A 39 -2.99 6.83 20.19
N ILE A 40 -2.87 7.32 21.42
CA ILE A 40 -1.71 7.07 22.30
C ILE A 40 -1.75 5.65 22.87
N SER A 41 -2.92 5.17 23.30
CA SER A 41 -3.04 3.81 23.86
C SER A 41 -2.68 2.74 22.84
N LYS A 42 -3.12 2.89 21.58
CA LYS A 42 -2.78 1.98 20.48
C LYS A 42 -1.27 1.93 20.24
N LYS A 43 -0.61 3.09 20.11
CA LYS A 43 0.85 3.17 19.92
C LYS A 43 1.63 2.53 21.07
N ALA A 44 1.17 2.72 22.31
CA ALA A 44 1.78 2.12 23.49
C ALA A 44 1.65 0.58 23.48
N THR A 45 0.50 0.05 23.07
CA THR A 45 0.31 -1.38 22.89
C THR A 45 1.24 -1.95 21.81
N GLU A 46 1.29 -1.32 20.63
CA GLU A 46 2.16 -1.77 19.53
C GLU A 46 3.65 -1.76 19.93
N ALA A 47 4.11 -0.69 20.59
CA ALA A 47 5.47 -0.61 21.12
C ALA A 47 5.77 -1.71 22.16
N GLY A 48 4.78 -2.06 22.99
CA GLY A 48 4.87 -3.19 23.92
C GLY A 48 5.04 -4.52 23.20
N LEU A 49 4.27 -4.79 22.15
CA LEU A 49 4.35 -6.03 21.36
C LEU A 49 5.69 -6.17 20.64
N VAL A 50 6.22 -5.08 20.08
CA VAL A 50 7.55 -5.02 19.47
C VAL A 50 8.64 -5.30 20.51
N SER A 51 8.53 -4.70 21.70
CA SER A 51 9.45 -4.94 22.81
C SER A 51 9.41 -6.41 23.28
N ASP A 52 8.23 -7.02 23.34
CA ASP A 52 8.07 -8.42 23.72
C ASP A 52 8.74 -9.36 22.70
N LEU A 53 8.58 -9.09 21.39
CA LEU A 53 9.24 -9.86 20.32
C LEU A 53 10.76 -9.72 20.36
N ASP A 54 11.27 -8.51 20.61
CA ASP A 54 12.71 -8.29 20.75
C ASP A 54 13.26 -9.03 21.97
N GLY A 55 12.53 -9.04 23.08
CA GLY A 55 12.85 -9.83 24.27
C GLY A 55 12.90 -11.33 23.98
N ALA A 56 11.91 -11.85 23.23
CA ALA A 56 11.87 -13.26 22.84
C ALA A 56 13.01 -13.64 21.89
N LYS A 57 13.31 -12.79 20.90
CA LYS A 57 14.48 -12.95 20.02
C LYS A 57 15.77 -13.09 20.82
N ARG A 58 16.04 -12.16 21.74
CA ARG A 58 17.24 -12.20 22.58
C ARG A 58 17.34 -13.50 23.38
N GLN A 59 16.22 -14.02 23.89
CA GLN A 59 16.22 -15.29 24.62
C GLN A 59 16.61 -16.47 23.73
N LEU A 60 16.12 -16.50 22.48
CA LEU A 60 16.48 -17.52 21.50
C LEU A 60 17.95 -17.42 21.07
N GLU A 61 18.48 -16.21 20.90
CA GLU A 61 19.91 -15.98 20.64
C GLU A 61 20.79 -16.50 21.78
N LEU A 62 20.39 -16.28 23.03
CA LEU A 62 21.11 -16.82 24.19
C LEU A 62 21.08 -18.35 24.21
N TYR A 63 19.93 -18.96 23.90
CA TYR A 63 19.84 -20.42 23.80
C TYR A 63 20.78 -20.97 22.72
N LYS A 64 20.79 -20.38 21.52
CA LYS A 64 21.69 -20.78 20.43
C LYS A 64 23.16 -20.57 20.78
N THR A 65 23.49 -19.50 21.50
CA THR A 65 24.86 -19.25 21.97
C THR A 65 25.35 -20.37 22.89
N GLU A 66 24.47 -20.92 23.73
CA GLU A 66 24.80 -22.02 24.65
C GLU A 66 24.85 -23.39 23.95
N TYR A 67 23.86 -23.70 23.10
CA TYR A 67 23.65 -25.05 22.55
C TYR A 67 24.01 -25.20 21.07
N GLY A 68 24.47 -24.12 20.42
CA GLY A 68 24.89 -24.10 19.02
C GLY A 68 23.75 -24.01 17.99
N ILE A 69 22.51 -24.30 18.39
CA ILE A 69 21.30 -24.22 17.54
C ILE A 69 20.12 -23.61 18.29
N TYR A 70 19.15 -23.06 17.56
CA TYR A 70 17.88 -22.65 18.15
C TYR A 70 17.05 -23.87 18.59
N PRO A 71 16.11 -23.70 19.54
CA PRO A 71 15.21 -24.77 19.93
C PRO A 71 14.44 -25.32 18.73
N THR A 72 14.43 -26.63 18.51
CA THR A 72 13.62 -27.26 17.45
C THR A 72 12.19 -27.54 17.89
N SER A 73 11.89 -27.41 19.20
CA SER A 73 10.54 -27.43 19.74
C SER A 73 10.46 -26.65 21.05
N VAL A 74 9.25 -26.15 21.36
CA VAL A 74 8.91 -25.53 22.64
C VAL A 74 7.63 -26.14 23.19
N ASP A 75 7.43 -26.06 24.50
CA ASP A 75 6.18 -26.49 25.15
C ASP A 75 5.09 -25.40 25.13
N ASN A 76 3.99 -25.66 25.84
CA ASN A 76 2.89 -24.73 25.98
C ASN A 76 3.30 -23.43 26.68
N ASP A 77 4.22 -23.51 27.63
CA ASP A 77 4.80 -22.39 28.36
C ASP A 77 5.92 -21.67 27.57
N LYS A 78 6.15 -22.09 26.32
CA LYS A 78 7.16 -21.54 25.40
C LYS A 78 8.59 -21.74 25.94
N CYS A 79 8.80 -22.81 26.69
CA CYS A 79 10.10 -23.27 27.11
C CYS A 79 10.70 -24.22 26.06
N PRO A 80 12.00 -24.08 25.72
CA PRO A 80 12.69 -25.03 24.85
C PRO A 80 12.59 -26.47 25.38
N THR A 81 12.22 -27.40 24.51
CA THR A 81 12.12 -28.84 24.84
C THR A 81 13.06 -29.72 24.02
N ALA A 82 13.52 -29.24 22.87
CA ALA A 82 14.52 -29.91 22.02
C ALA A 82 15.43 -28.88 21.35
N PRO A 83 16.70 -29.21 21.04
CA PRO A 83 17.38 -30.49 21.31
C PRO A 83 17.63 -30.74 22.80
N THR A 84 17.77 -29.68 23.60
CA THR A 84 18.01 -29.74 25.03
C THR A 84 16.90 -28.97 25.74
N ALA A 85 16.20 -29.62 26.68
CA ALA A 85 15.22 -28.93 27.50
C ALA A 85 15.92 -28.00 28.50
N ASP A 86 15.60 -26.70 28.48
CA ASP A 86 16.14 -25.73 29.43
C ASP A 86 15.12 -24.62 29.73
N LEU A 87 14.63 -24.63 30.98
CA LEU A 87 13.64 -23.68 31.49
C LEU A 87 14.21 -22.25 31.68
N LYS A 88 15.54 -22.08 31.65
CA LYS A 88 16.17 -20.76 31.70
C LYS A 88 15.79 -19.91 30.49
N TYR A 89 15.54 -20.55 29.34
CA TYR A 89 15.33 -19.89 28.06
C TYR A 89 13.85 -19.82 27.62
N CYS A 90 12.90 -19.95 28.55
CA CYS A 90 11.48 -19.77 28.25
C CYS A 90 11.18 -18.34 27.75
N LEU A 91 10.29 -18.24 26.76
CA LEU A 91 9.83 -16.95 26.25
C LEU A 91 8.82 -16.35 27.22
N LYS A 92 9.00 -15.06 27.58
CA LYS A 92 8.17 -14.40 28.61
C LYS A 92 6.71 -14.22 28.21
N ASN A 93 6.44 -13.90 26.94
CA ASN A 93 5.07 -13.72 26.44
C ASN A 93 4.61 -15.02 25.76
N LYS A 94 3.51 -15.59 26.26
CA LYS A 94 3.00 -16.90 25.83
C LYS A 94 2.14 -16.85 24.56
N SER A 95 1.78 -15.65 24.11
CA SER A 95 0.96 -15.43 22.91
C SER A 95 1.73 -15.62 21.60
N PHE A 96 3.04 -15.86 21.66
CA PHE A 96 3.84 -16.14 20.48
C PHE A 96 3.55 -17.50 19.88
N VAL A 97 3.51 -17.54 18.54
CA VAL A 97 3.68 -18.75 17.75
C VAL A 97 5.15 -18.85 17.37
N TYR A 98 5.81 -19.90 17.84
CA TYR A 98 7.21 -20.22 17.50
C TYR A 98 7.25 -21.29 16.41
N SER A 99 7.99 -21.03 15.33
CA SER A 99 8.16 -21.93 14.19
C SER A 99 9.64 -22.06 13.85
N PRO A 100 10.34 -23.09 14.35
CA PRO A 100 11.75 -23.33 14.04
C PRO A 100 11.93 -23.93 12.64
N SER A 101 13.10 -23.72 12.03
CA SER A 101 13.51 -24.53 10.88
C SER A 101 13.98 -25.92 11.32
N GLY A 102 13.80 -26.92 10.45
CA GLY A 102 14.17 -28.31 10.76
C GLY A 102 15.67 -28.52 10.99
N ASP A 103 16.52 -27.60 10.54
CA ASP A 103 17.97 -27.60 10.76
C ASP A 103 18.41 -26.90 12.06
N GLY A 104 17.49 -26.25 12.78
CA GLY A 104 17.78 -25.49 14.01
C GLY A 104 18.58 -24.20 13.80
N LEU A 105 18.79 -23.77 12.55
CA LEU A 105 19.61 -22.59 12.24
C LEU A 105 18.81 -21.29 12.09
N SER A 106 17.50 -21.39 11.94
CA SER A 106 16.59 -20.25 11.81
C SER A 106 15.28 -20.50 12.55
N TYR A 107 14.52 -19.43 12.77
CA TYR A 107 13.18 -19.52 13.35
C TYR A 107 12.32 -18.34 12.90
N ILE A 108 11.01 -18.48 13.08
CA ILE A 108 10.04 -17.40 12.97
C ILE A 108 9.26 -17.33 14.28
N LEU A 109 9.22 -16.16 14.90
CA LEU A 109 8.28 -15.83 15.97
C LEU A 109 7.17 -14.95 15.39
N LYS A 110 5.91 -15.33 15.63
CA LYS A 110 4.73 -14.54 15.24
C LYS A 110 3.89 -14.18 16.46
N LEU A 111 3.33 -12.98 16.47
CA LEU A 111 2.32 -12.54 17.43
C LEU A 111 1.15 -11.91 16.69
N ASP A 112 -0.06 -12.37 16.93
CA ASP A 112 -1.28 -11.79 16.35
C ASP A 112 -1.98 -10.88 17.37
N SER A 113 -2.19 -9.61 17.04
CA SER A 113 -2.93 -8.65 17.87
C SER A 113 -4.24 -8.20 17.21
N GLY A 114 -5.06 -9.17 16.80
CA GLY A 114 -6.32 -8.92 16.09
C GLY A 114 -6.11 -8.42 14.65
N SER A 115 -5.81 -7.13 14.48
CA SER A 115 -5.71 -6.48 13.16
C SER A 115 -4.32 -6.54 12.52
N LEU A 116 -3.27 -6.76 13.30
CA LEU A 116 -1.87 -6.81 12.87
C LEU A 116 -1.22 -8.10 13.38
N ALA A 117 -0.29 -8.64 12.62
CA ALA A 117 0.65 -9.63 13.13
C ALA A 117 2.02 -8.96 13.28
N TYR A 118 2.91 -9.58 14.04
CA TYR A 118 4.29 -9.13 14.16
C TYR A 118 5.20 -10.33 13.98
N LYS A 119 6.26 -10.20 13.19
CA LYS A 119 7.24 -11.26 12.92
C LYS A 119 8.63 -10.80 13.30
N VAL A 120 9.41 -11.74 13.83
CA VAL A 120 10.86 -11.59 13.93
C VAL A 120 11.53 -12.91 13.54
N THR A 121 12.61 -12.83 12.77
CA THR A 121 13.52 -13.94 12.49
C THR A 121 14.82 -13.72 13.26
N ASN A 122 15.74 -14.68 13.23
CA ASN A 122 17.06 -14.54 13.86
C ASN A 122 17.81 -13.27 13.40
N ASP A 123 17.69 -12.89 12.13
CA ASP A 123 18.49 -11.79 11.56
C ASP A 123 17.69 -10.51 11.33
N SER A 124 16.39 -10.52 11.62
CA SER A 124 15.51 -9.35 11.41
C SER A 124 15.27 -8.56 12.71
N VAL A 125 15.02 -7.26 12.57
CA VAL A 125 14.36 -6.44 13.62
C VAL A 125 12.87 -6.83 13.64
N PRO A 126 12.18 -6.86 14.79
CA PRO A 126 10.73 -7.13 14.81
C PRO A 126 9.99 -6.22 13.84
N GLN A 127 9.28 -6.82 12.89
CA GLN A 127 8.46 -6.12 11.90
C GLN A 127 6.99 -6.39 12.19
N ILE A 128 6.11 -5.50 11.76
CA ILE A 128 4.70 -5.85 11.57
C ILE A 128 4.70 -6.95 10.49
N ALA A 129 4.33 -8.17 10.86
CA ALA A 129 3.95 -9.17 9.89
C ALA A 129 2.55 -8.81 9.45
N ASN A 130 2.24 -8.79 8.17
CA ASN A 130 0.82 -8.82 7.86
C ASN A 130 0.24 -10.11 8.44
N ALA A 131 -0.94 -10.03 9.08
CA ALA A 131 -1.77 -11.22 9.21
C ALA A 131 -1.84 -11.83 7.81
N ALA A 132 -1.73 -13.17 7.68
CA ALA A 132 -1.69 -13.83 6.37
C ALA A 132 -2.65 -13.14 5.40
N CYS A 133 -2.11 -12.69 4.24
CA CYS A 133 -2.89 -11.84 3.35
C CYS A 133 -4.24 -12.50 3.05
N PRO A 134 -5.34 -11.73 3.01
CA PRO A 134 -6.64 -12.30 2.67
C PRO A 134 -6.55 -13.10 1.37
N THR A 135 -7.41 -14.11 1.20
CA THR A 135 -7.42 -14.90 -0.03
C THR A 135 -7.50 -13.98 -1.27
N GLY A 136 -6.61 -14.20 -2.23
CA GLY A 136 -6.49 -13.36 -3.43
C GLY A 136 -5.56 -12.15 -3.29
N PHE A 137 -5.00 -11.90 -2.11
CA PHE A 137 -4.03 -10.83 -1.86
C PHE A 137 -2.61 -11.38 -1.76
N ILE A 138 -1.64 -10.57 -2.16
CA ILE A 138 -0.19 -10.81 -2.00
C ILE A 138 0.39 -9.84 -0.96
N SER A 139 1.51 -10.23 -0.36
CA SER A 139 2.26 -9.35 0.53
C SER A 139 3.17 -8.42 -0.26
N VAL A 140 3.17 -7.14 0.06
CA VAL A 140 4.06 -6.13 -0.51
C VAL A 140 5.04 -5.65 0.57
N PRO A 141 6.36 -5.72 0.34
CA PRO A 141 7.34 -5.10 1.23
C PRO A 141 7.13 -3.59 1.31
N GLY A 142 7.13 -3.04 2.51
CA GLY A 142 6.98 -1.59 2.74
C GLY A 142 8.12 -0.75 2.17
N SER A 143 7.93 0.56 2.12
CA SER A 143 8.91 1.53 1.65
C SER A 143 9.08 2.69 2.62
N ALA A 144 10.33 2.95 3.01
CA ALA A 144 10.68 4.15 3.75
C ALA A 144 10.47 5.43 2.92
N THR A 145 10.67 5.37 1.60
CA THR A 145 10.47 6.50 0.67
C THR A 145 9.04 7.01 0.70
N TYR A 146 8.07 6.10 0.81
CA TYR A 146 6.64 6.42 0.82
C TYR A 146 5.98 6.23 2.19
N ALA A 147 6.78 6.07 3.25
CA ALA A 147 6.32 5.88 4.62
C ALA A 147 5.26 4.76 4.77
N THR A 148 5.46 3.64 4.08
CA THR A 148 4.60 2.46 4.15
C THR A 148 5.29 1.32 4.91
N ASN A 149 4.51 0.61 5.73
CA ASN A 149 4.91 -0.70 6.26
C ASN A 149 4.54 -1.80 5.26
N ASP A 150 4.99 -3.04 5.50
CA ASP A 150 4.48 -4.21 4.77
C ASP A 150 2.94 -4.20 4.77
N PHE A 151 2.34 -4.45 3.60
CA PHE A 151 0.89 -4.41 3.43
C PHE A 151 0.41 -5.51 2.49
N CYS A 152 -0.91 -5.73 2.43
CA CYS A 152 -1.49 -6.69 1.48
C CYS A 152 -2.19 -5.93 0.37
N VAL A 153 -2.12 -6.46 -0.85
CA VAL A 153 -2.83 -5.93 -2.00
C VAL A 153 -3.42 -7.06 -2.83
N MET A 154 -4.56 -6.84 -3.46
CA MET A 154 -5.11 -7.78 -4.43
C MET A 154 -4.07 -8.12 -5.51
N LYS A 155 -3.90 -9.43 -5.78
CA LYS A 155 -2.94 -9.95 -6.75
C LYS A 155 -3.29 -9.54 -8.18
N TYR A 156 -4.57 -9.67 -8.50
CA TYR A 156 -5.21 -9.28 -9.75
C TYR A 156 -6.11 -8.07 -9.50
N GLU A 157 -6.38 -7.29 -10.55
CA GLU A 157 -7.43 -6.25 -10.56
C GLU A 157 -8.74 -6.78 -9.96
N ALA A 158 -9.46 -5.90 -9.26
CA ALA A 158 -10.70 -6.28 -8.60
C ALA A 158 -11.72 -6.79 -9.61
N LYS A 159 -12.39 -7.90 -9.28
CA LYS A 159 -13.45 -8.50 -10.09
C LYS A 159 -14.78 -8.35 -9.37
N TRP A 160 -15.85 -8.17 -10.15
CA TRP A 160 -17.18 -8.07 -9.60
C TRP A 160 -17.63 -9.44 -9.10
N SER A 161 -18.10 -9.50 -7.87
CA SER A 161 -18.89 -10.63 -7.35
C SER A 161 -20.26 -10.15 -6.89
N SER A 162 -21.17 -11.10 -6.65
CA SER A 162 -22.53 -10.78 -6.21
C SER A 162 -22.54 -9.85 -4.97
N GLY A 163 -23.41 -8.84 -4.99
CA GLY A 163 -23.54 -7.89 -3.89
C GLY A 163 -22.52 -6.74 -3.86
N GLY A 164 -21.71 -6.57 -4.92
CA GLY A 164 -20.75 -5.47 -5.03
C GLY A 164 -19.56 -5.58 -4.09
N ILE A 165 -19.17 -6.82 -3.82
CA ILE A 165 -17.98 -7.19 -3.06
C ILE A 165 -16.87 -7.51 -4.07
N PRO A 166 -15.73 -6.81 -4.05
CA PRO A 166 -14.65 -7.11 -4.97
C PRO A 166 -13.90 -8.36 -4.53
N THR A 167 -13.54 -9.20 -5.51
CA THR A 167 -12.68 -10.38 -5.31
C THR A 167 -11.43 -10.27 -6.17
N SER A 168 -10.35 -10.95 -5.76
CA SER A 168 -9.12 -11.04 -6.57
C SER A 168 -8.83 -12.50 -6.89
N VAL A 169 -9.16 -12.88 -8.12
CA VAL A 169 -9.02 -14.22 -8.70
C VAL A 169 -8.52 -14.06 -10.14
N PRO A 170 -7.90 -15.08 -10.76
CA PRO A 170 -7.33 -14.91 -12.11
C PRO A 170 -8.39 -14.76 -13.21
N SER A 171 -9.46 -15.55 -13.18
CA SER A 171 -10.49 -15.57 -14.22
C SER A 171 -11.62 -14.56 -13.99
N GLY A 172 -12.27 -14.13 -15.07
CA GLY A 172 -13.36 -13.17 -15.07
C GLY A 172 -12.90 -11.74 -15.37
N SER A 173 -13.72 -10.96 -16.05
CA SER A 173 -13.33 -9.60 -16.45
C SER A 173 -13.08 -8.68 -15.25
N PRO A 174 -12.11 -7.76 -15.35
CA PRO A 174 -11.92 -6.70 -14.35
C PRO A 174 -13.21 -5.90 -14.13
N TRP A 175 -13.45 -5.49 -12.89
CA TRP A 175 -14.57 -4.64 -12.53
C TRP A 175 -14.26 -3.19 -12.94
N THR A 176 -14.80 -2.82 -14.09
CA THR A 176 -14.72 -1.49 -14.68
C THR A 176 -16.06 -0.73 -14.56
N ILE A 177 -16.15 0.48 -15.11
CA ILE A 177 -17.35 1.33 -15.04
C ILE A 177 -17.73 1.56 -13.56
N ILE A 178 -16.74 1.99 -12.78
CA ILE A 178 -16.90 2.33 -11.38
C ILE A 178 -16.25 3.68 -11.11
N ASN A 179 -16.89 4.50 -10.30
CA ASN A 179 -16.32 5.76 -9.84
C ASN A 179 -15.48 5.54 -8.57
N GLN A 180 -14.61 6.51 -8.24
CA GLN A 180 -13.69 6.38 -7.11
C GLN A 180 -14.41 6.17 -5.76
N THR A 181 -15.58 6.80 -5.58
CA THR A 181 -16.36 6.74 -4.33
C THR A 181 -16.94 5.35 -4.10
N ASP A 182 -17.49 4.74 -5.16
CA ASP A 182 -18.02 3.38 -5.13
C ASP A 182 -16.89 2.36 -4.99
N ALA A 183 -15.75 2.58 -5.66
CA ALA A 183 -14.56 1.73 -5.51
C ALA A 183 -14.07 1.72 -4.05
N ALA A 184 -14.01 2.88 -3.40
CA ALA A 184 -13.67 2.99 -1.97
C ALA A 184 -14.69 2.28 -1.08
N THR A 185 -15.99 2.49 -1.33
CA THR A 185 -17.07 1.85 -0.59
C THR A 185 -17.01 0.33 -0.72
N SER A 186 -16.84 -0.20 -1.94
CA SER A 186 -16.76 -1.63 -2.21
C SER A 186 -15.49 -2.27 -1.67
N SER A 187 -14.37 -1.55 -1.68
CA SER A 187 -13.11 -2.02 -1.07
C SER A 187 -13.27 -2.34 0.42
N SER A 188 -14.07 -1.56 1.14
CA SER A 188 -14.35 -1.81 2.57
C SER A 188 -15.20 -3.05 2.85
N LYS A 189 -15.83 -3.63 1.82
CA LYS A 189 -16.75 -4.78 1.92
C LYS A 189 -16.08 -6.13 1.68
N VAL A 190 -14.77 -6.16 1.38
CA VAL A 190 -14.05 -7.42 1.12
C VAL A 190 -14.24 -8.38 2.29
N ALA A 191 -14.84 -9.54 2.00
CA ALA A 191 -15.18 -10.54 3.00
C ALA A 191 -13.92 -11.02 3.74
N GLY A 192 -13.98 -11.04 5.08
CA GLY A 192 -12.86 -11.46 5.92
C GLY A 192 -11.67 -10.51 5.94
N CYS A 193 -11.76 -9.31 5.33
CA CYS A 193 -10.68 -8.33 5.35
C CYS A 193 -11.00 -7.12 6.23
N SER A 194 -10.51 -7.13 7.47
CA SER A 194 -10.57 -5.96 8.34
C SER A 194 -9.53 -4.91 7.90
N GLY A 195 -9.98 -3.67 7.67
CA GLY A 195 -9.12 -2.57 7.26
C GLY A 195 -8.83 -2.50 5.75
N CYS A 196 -9.49 -3.34 4.93
CA CYS A 196 -9.42 -3.21 3.48
C CYS A 196 -9.97 -1.85 3.03
N HIS A 197 -9.28 -1.22 2.09
CA HIS A 197 -9.62 0.08 1.55
C HIS A 197 -9.14 0.17 0.08
N LEU A 198 -9.64 1.15 -0.66
CA LEU A 198 -9.12 1.47 -1.99
C LEU A 198 -7.62 1.75 -1.87
N ILE A 199 -6.81 1.23 -2.79
CA ILE A 199 -5.35 1.42 -2.71
C ILE A 199 -4.99 2.90 -2.58
N THR A 200 -4.08 3.22 -1.65
CA THR A 200 -3.64 4.60 -1.44
C THR A 200 -2.48 4.92 -2.37
N GLU A 201 -2.25 6.21 -2.63
CA GLU A 201 -1.13 6.68 -3.45
C GLU A 201 0.23 6.22 -2.93
N ALA A 202 0.45 6.27 -1.62
CA ALA A 202 1.68 5.78 -1.01
C ALA A 202 1.87 4.27 -1.24
N LYS A 203 0.79 3.47 -1.17
CA LYS A 203 0.84 2.03 -1.42
C LYS A 203 1.06 1.72 -2.90
N TRP A 204 0.41 2.45 -3.82
CA TRP A 204 0.68 2.34 -5.26
C TRP A 204 2.16 2.60 -5.55
N MET A 205 2.68 3.73 -5.09
CA MET A 205 4.07 4.12 -5.34
C MET A 205 5.08 3.19 -4.67
N THR A 206 4.72 2.57 -3.53
CA THR A 206 5.52 1.51 -2.91
C THR A 206 5.64 0.29 -3.82
N ILE A 207 4.52 -0.19 -4.40
CA ILE A 207 4.55 -1.29 -5.35
C ILE A 207 5.38 -0.90 -6.57
N ALA A 208 5.14 0.29 -7.13
CA ALA A 208 5.86 0.78 -8.31
C ALA A 208 7.38 0.81 -8.09
N GLN A 209 7.85 1.41 -6.99
CA GLN A 209 9.27 1.42 -6.63
C GLN A 209 9.81 -0.01 -6.47
N ASN A 210 9.05 -0.90 -5.84
CA ASN A 210 9.45 -2.28 -5.63
C ASN A 210 9.64 -3.02 -6.96
N VAL A 211 8.63 -3.02 -7.85
CA VAL A 211 8.71 -3.71 -9.15
C VAL A 211 9.76 -3.10 -10.07
N LEU A 212 9.97 -1.78 -10.03
CA LEU A 212 11.03 -1.11 -10.78
C LEU A 212 12.43 -1.51 -10.30
N SER A 213 12.58 -1.92 -9.04
CA SER A 213 13.87 -2.35 -8.46
C SER A 213 14.26 -3.80 -8.80
N VAL A 214 13.37 -4.58 -9.43
CA VAL A 214 13.58 -6.00 -9.72
C VAL A 214 14.04 -6.19 -11.16
N ALA A 215 15.26 -6.71 -11.35
CA ALA A 215 15.88 -6.86 -12.68
C ALA A 215 15.06 -7.71 -13.67
N ASP A 216 14.38 -8.75 -13.19
CA ASP A 216 13.58 -9.67 -14.03
C ASP A 216 12.35 -9.00 -14.67
N ASN A 217 11.95 -7.83 -14.17
CA ASN A 217 10.88 -7.04 -14.75
C ASN A 217 11.34 -6.21 -15.96
N TRP A 218 12.65 -6.18 -16.25
CA TRP A 218 13.23 -5.39 -17.33
C TRP A 218 13.67 -6.27 -18.48
N THR A 219 13.38 -5.85 -19.71
CA THR A 219 13.74 -6.62 -20.91
C THR A 219 15.24 -6.75 -21.14
N GLY A 220 16.02 -5.81 -20.62
CA GLY A 220 17.48 -5.86 -20.65
C GLY A 220 18.12 -6.67 -19.52
N GLY A 221 17.33 -7.33 -18.66
CA GLY A 221 17.82 -8.20 -17.57
C GLY A 221 18.54 -7.44 -16.44
N SER A 222 18.37 -6.13 -16.38
CA SER A 222 18.95 -5.25 -15.35
C SER A 222 18.06 -4.03 -15.17
N VAL A 223 18.00 -3.50 -13.96
CA VAL A 223 17.18 -2.32 -13.65
C VAL A 223 17.53 -1.14 -14.56
N GLY A 224 16.52 -0.57 -15.21
CA GLY A 224 16.67 0.54 -16.15
C GLY A 224 17.21 0.17 -17.53
N SER A 225 17.44 -1.12 -17.83
CA SER A 225 17.92 -1.58 -19.12
C SER A 225 16.77 -2.06 -20.00
N GLY A 226 16.63 -1.49 -21.19
CA GLY A 226 15.47 -1.71 -22.05
C GLY A 226 14.22 -1.02 -21.48
N TYR A 227 13.14 -1.77 -21.37
CA TYR A 227 11.89 -1.30 -20.78
C TYR A 227 11.38 -2.27 -19.72
N ILE A 228 10.70 -1.74 -18.71
CA ILE A 228 9.91 -2.57 -17.80
C ILE A 228 8.70 -3.12 -18.56
N TYR A 229 8.27 -4.35 -18.29
CA TYR A 229 7.02 -4.86 -18.86
C TYR A 229 5.83 -4.03 -18.37
N PHE A 230 4.89 -3.69 -19.26
CA PHE A 230 3.79 -2.78 -18.93
C PHE A 230 2.39 -3.30 -19.32
N GLY A 231 2.28 -4.58 -19.65
CA GLY A 231 1.00 -5.25 -19.87
C GLY A 231 0.31 -4.88 -21.18
N GLN A 232 -0.95 -5.31 -21.30
CA GLN A 232 -1.77 -5.11 -22.50
C GLN A 232 -2.03 -3.61 -22.73
N THR A 233 -1.53 -3.05 -23.82
CA THR A 233 -1.55 -1.59 -24.04
C THR A 233 -1.63 -1.16 -25.52
N ASP A 234 -1.54 -2.10 -26.45
CA ASP A 234 -1.47 -1.88 -27.91
C ASP A 234 -2.85 -1.80 -28.60
N ASN A 235 -3.93 -1.88 -27.82
CA ASN A 235 -5.32 -1.96 -28.23
C ASN A 235 -5.70 -3.26 -28.97
N VAL A 236 -4.95 -4.34 -28.72
CA VAL A 236 -5.20 -5.68 -29.24
C VAL A 236 -5.16 -6.68 -28.08
N PRO A 237 -6.32 -7.19 -27.62
CA PRO A 237 -7.67 -6.77 -28.01
C PRO A 237 -8.04 -5.37 -27.47
N SER A 238 -9.04 -4.74 -28.09
CA SER A 238 -9.48 -3.38 -27.74
C SER A 238 -10.45 -3.33 -26.55
N HIS A 239 -10.20 -4.15 -25.52
CA HIS A 239 -11.00 -4.24 -24.30
C HIS A 239 -10.20 -4.91 -23.17
N ALA A 240 -10.68 -4.77 -21.93
CA ALA A 240 -10.11 -5.42 -20.77
C ALA A 240 -10.20 -6.95 -20.87
N VAL A 241 -9.13 -7.64 -20.46
CA VAL A 241 -9.04 -9.10 -20.48
C VAL A 241 -8.79 -9.68 -19.10
N ASP A 242 -9.18 -10.94 -18.90
CA ASP A 242 -8.91 -11.68 -17.66
C ASP A 242 -7.55 -12.39 -17.70
N SER A 243 -7.10 -12.91 -16.57
CA SER A 243 -5.78 -13.55 -16.42
C SER A 243 -5.86 -15.09 -16.58
N GLY A 244 -6.98 -15.63 -17.08
CA GLY A 244 -7.18 -17.07 -17.26
C GLY A 244 -7.10 -17.85 -15.96
N ASP A 245 -6.17 -18.81 -15.90
CA ASP A 245 -5.84 -19.57 -14.68
C ASP A 245 -4.65 -18.97 -13.89
N GLY A 246 -4.08 -17.87 -14.37
CA GLY A 246 -2.94 -17.19 -13.77
C GLY A 246 -1.59 -17.84 -14.06
N SER A 247 -1.50 -18.75 -15.02
CA SER A 247 -0.23 -19.42 -15.41
C SER A 247 0.51 -18.74 -16.56
N ASP A 248 -0.21 -18.14 -17.51
CA ASP A 248 0.36 -17.50 -18.69
C ASP A 248 0.30 -15.97 -18.61
N SER A 249 1.47 -15.32 -18.48
CA SER A 249 1.58 -13.87 -18.33
C SER A 249 1.18 -13.06 -19.56
N TYR A 250 0.88 -13.70 -20.69
CA TYR A 250 0.38 -13.06 -21.92
C TYR A 250 -1.04 -13.50 -22.25
N TYR A 251 -1.71 -14.20 -21.33
CA TYR A 251 -3.05 -14.73 -21.57
C TYR A 251 -3.99 -13.63 -22.06
N ASN A 252 -4.69 -13.92 -23.17
CA ASN A 252 -5.62 -13.02 -23.86
C ASN A 252 -5.04 -11.69 -24.40
N THR A 253 -3.71 -11.51 -24.49
CA THR A 253 -3.14 -10.35 -25.19
C THR A 253 -2.93 -10.58 -26.69
N ASN A 254 -2.95 -11.83 -27.15
CA ASN A 254 -2.48 -12.24 -28.49
C ASN A 254 -0.97 -12.07 -28.72
N ASP A 255 -0.18 -12.00 -27.65
CA ASP A 255 1.29 -12.01 -27.71
C ASP A 255 1.85 -13.20 -26.93
N ASP A 256 3.17 -13.34 -27.00
CA ASP A 256 3.92 -14.26 -26.15
C ASP A 256 5.35 -13.75 -25.94
N ALA A 257 6.13 -14.47 -25.12
CA ALA A 257 7.51 -14.08 -24.79
C ALA A 257 8.48 -14.11 -25.98
N SER A 258 8.12 -14.79 -27.08
CA SER A 258 8.89 -14.87 -28.32
C SER A 258 8.45 -13.85 -29.37
N ASP A 259 7.36 -13.12 -29.14
CA ASP A 259 6.89 -12.09 -30.06
C ASP A 259 7.76 -10.82 -29.97
N LEU A 260 8.62 -10.68 -30.97
CA LEU A 260 9.48 -9.51 -31.19
C LEU A 260 8.91 -8.56 -32.25
N GLY A 261 7.70 -8.83 -32.75
CA GLY A 261 7.01 -7.99 -33.72
C GLY A 261 6.55 -6.68 -33.09
N LEU A 262 6.48 -5.62 -33.91
CA LEU A 262 5.91 -4.35 -33.48
C LEU A 262 4.41 -4.30 -33.75
N VAL A 263 3.61 -4.20 -32.70
CA VAL A 263 2.16 -3.95 -32.74
C VAL A 263 1.89 -2.63 -32.03
N GLY A 264 1.25 -1.67 -32.69
CA GLY A 264 1.00 -0.35 -32.09
C GLY A 264 2.27 0.43 -31.69
N ASN A 265 3.41 0.17 -32.34
CA ASN A 265 4.77 0.65 -31.98
C ASN A 265 5.35 0.08 -30.68
N LEU A 266 4.83 -1.06 -30.21
CA LEU A 266 5.30 -1.80 -29.05
C LEU A 266 5.78 -3.19 -29.49
N GLU A 267 6.85 -3.71 -28.90
CA GLU A 267 7.21 -5.12 -29.10
C GLU A 267 6.18 -6.01 -28.39
N GLY A 268 5.64 -7.05 -29.02
CA GLY A 268 4.60 -7.90 -28.42
C GLY A 268 4.97 -8.44 -27.03
N ARG A 269 6.23 -8.86 -26.83
CA ARG A 269 6.78 -9.27 -25.53
C ARG A 269 6.71 -8.18 -24.43
N SER A 270 6.53 -6.90 -24.76
CA SER A 270 6.34 -5.84 -23.76
C SER A 270 5.02 -5.96 -23.01
N GLN A 271 4.07 -6.70 -23.57
CA GLN A 271 2.73 -6.88 -23.04
C GLN A 271 2.63 -7.94 -21.94
N LYS A 272 3.75 -8.43 -21.42
CA LYS A 272 3.76 -9.30 -20.24
C LYS A 272 3.02 -8.61 -19.10
N ARG A 273 1.95 -9.25 -18.62
CA ARG A 273 0.99 -8.71 -17.64
C ARG A 273 1.39 -8.94 -16.19
N THR A 274 2.54 -9.57 -15.95
CA THR A 274 3.04 -9.88 -14.61
C THR A 274 4.34 -9.15 -14.31
N LEU A 275 4.40 -8.61 -13.09
CA LEU A 275 5.61 -8.09 -12.49
C LEU A 275 5.91 -8.85 -11.20
N THR A 276 7.19 -8.99 -10.89
CA THR A 276 7.68 -9.66 -9.68
C THR A 276 8.10 -8.64 -8.65
N LEU A 277 7.70 -8.85 -7.39
CA LEU A 277 8.14 -8.07 -6.23
C LEU A 277 9.44 -8.64 -5.66
N THR A 278 10.16 -7.87 -4.85
CA THR A 278 11.45 -8.29 -4.24
C THR A 278 11.33 -9.49 -3.29
N ASN A 279 10.13 -9.81 -2.82
CA ASN A 279 9.84 -11.00 -2.02
C ASN A 279 9.43 -12.23 -2.86
N GLY A 280 9.47 -12.13 -4.19
CA GLY A 280 9.12 -13.21 -5.13
C GLY A 280 7.62 -13.32 -5.44
N GLU A 281 6.77 -12.52 -4.80
CA GLU A 281 5.35 -12.45 -5.16
C GLU A 281 5.17 -11.85 -6.56
N SER A 282 4.17 -12.34 -7.28
CA SER A 282 3.81 -11.82 -8.61
C SER A 282 2.53 -11.02 -8.53
N ILE A 283 2.55 -9.83 -9.13
CA ILE A 283 1.40 -8.93 -9.26
C ILE A 283 0.99 -8.84 -10.73
N TRP A 284 -0.32 -8.92 -10.97
CA TRP A 284 -0.92 -8.88 -12.31
C TRP A 284 -1.47 -7.50 -12.61
N ASP A 285 -1.39 -7.11 -13.87
CA ASP A 285 -2.03 -5.92 -14.43
C ASP A 285 -1.79 -4.69 -13.54
N PHE A 286 -0.56 -4.53 -13.04
CA PHE A 286 -0.18 -3.33 -12.27
C PHE A 286 -0.03 -2.10 -13.17
N SER A 287 0.15 -2.35 -14.46
CA SER A 287 0.01 -1.39 -15.53
C SER A 287 -0.58 -2.09 -16.76
N GLY A 288 -1.18 -1.29 -17.65
CA GLY A 288 -1.91 -1.82 -18.79
C GLY A 288 -3.20 -2.55 -18.37
N ASN A 289 -3.90 -3.14 -19.34
CA ASN A 289 -5.24 -3.70 -19.20
C ASN A 289 -6.27 -2.65 -18.77
N VAL A 290 -6.38 -2.32 -17.48
CA VAL A 290 -7.35 -1.37 -16.94
C VAL A 290 -6.67 -0.34 -16.05
N TRP A 291 -7.08 0.92 -16.19
CA TRP A 291 -6.68 1.95 -15.25
C TRP A 291 -7.23 1.68 -13.86
N GLU A 292 -6.50 2.03 -12.81
CA GLU A 292 -7.01 1.89 -11.45
C GLU A 292 -7.20 3.21 -10.73
N TRP A 293 -8.40 3.40 -10.19
CA TRP A 293 -8.61 4.37 -9.13
C TRP A 293 -7.72 4.05 -7.93
N THR A 294 -7.07 5.08 -7.41
CA THR A 294 -6.52 5.07 -6.06
C THR A 294 -7.36 5.97 -5.16
N SER A 295 -7.03 6.06 -3.87
CA SER A 295 -7.67 7.02 -2.96
C SER A 295 -7.16 8.48 -3.13
N GLY A 296 -6.25 8.73 -4.08
CA GLY A 296 -5.64 10.04 -4.30
C GLY A 296 -6.61 11.05 -4.93
N GLN A 297 -6.55 12.30 -4.49
CA GLN A 297 -7.32 13.40 -5.07
C GLN A 297 -6.50 14.70 -5.05
N ILE A 298 -6.78 15.59 -5.98
CA ILE A 298 -6.18 16.93 -6.07
C ILE A 298 -7.23 17.95 -6.51
N THR A 299 -7.14 19.17 -5.99
CA THR A 299 -7.97 20.31 -6.38
C THR A 299 -7.07 21.46 -6.77
N GLY A 300 -7.10 21.87 -8.04
CA GLY A 300 -6.24 22.94 -8.54
C GLY A 300 -4.75 22.57 -8.58
N ASN A 301 -3.97 23.36 -9.32
CA ASN A 301 -2.50 23.26 -9.37
C ASN A 301 -1.98 21.84 -9.62
N GLN A 302 -2.57 21.16 -10.62
CA GLN A 302 -2.07 19.85 -11.03
C GLN A 302 -0.60 19.93 -11.45
N PRO A 303 0.18 18.84 -11.30
CA PRO A 303 1.47 18.75 -11.98
C PRO A 303 1.31 18.99 -13.48
N GLY A 304 2.24 19.71 -14.09
CA GLY A 304 2.19 20.05 -15.51
C GLY A 304 3.46 20.76 -15.94
N ALA A 305 3.50 21.25 -17.16
CA ALA A 305 4.56 22.08 -17.72
C ALA A 305 4.15 23.57 -17.80
N THR A 306 5.15 24.46 -17.90
CA THR A 306 4.89 25.90 -18.05
C THR A 306 4.28 26.21 -19.41
N GLY A 307 3.21 27.02 -19.43
CA GLY A 307 2.55 27.48 -20.66
C GLY A 307 1.47 26.55 -21.20
N GLU A 308 1.09 25.51 -20.46
CA GLU A 308 -0.02 24.63 -20.82
C GLU A 308 -1.37 25.35 -20.82
N THR A 309 -2.23 25.00 -21.78
CA THR A 309 -3.59 25.56 -21.91
C THR A 309 -4.69 24.51 -21.86
N ASP A 310 -4.34 23.22 -21.87
CA ASP A 310 -5.29 22.09 -21.82
C ASP A 310 -4.57 20.81 -21.36
N TYR A 311 -5.34 19.73 -21.21
CA TYR A 311 -4.87 18.39 -20.91
C TYR A 311 -3.99 17.82 -22.02
N TRP A 312 -2.83 17.29 -21.64
CA TRP A 312 -1.89 16.66 -22.56
C TRP A 312 -1.06 15.57 -21.87
N TRP A 313 -0.46 14.65 -22.64
CA TRP A 313 0.48 13.66 -22.12
C TRP A 313 1.89 14.22 -22.01
N LYS A 314 2.51 14.07 -20.84
CA LYS A 314 3.84 14.58 -20.53
C LYS A 314 4.76 13.44 -20.14
N GLU A 315 5.97 13.45 -20.67
CA GLU A 315 7.03 12.62 -20.14
C GLU A 315 7.44 13.13 -18.76
N TRP A 316 7.81 12.22 -17.87
CA TRP A 316 8.20 12.58 -16.51
C TRP A 316 9.35 13.59 -16.41
N PRO A 317 10.41 13.54 -17.25
CA PRO A 317 11.46 14.55 -17.23
C PRO A 317 10.99 15.98 -17.55
N ASP A 318 9.84 16.12 -18.22
CA ASP A 318 9.30 17.41 -18.65
C ASP A 318 8.31 18.04 -17.65
N VAL A 319 7.96 17.32 -16.57
CA VAL A 319 7.02 17.80 -15.56
C VAL A 319 7.70 18.83 -14.64
N ASN A 320 7.12 20.02 -14.51
CA ASN A 320 7.62 21.05 -13.61
C ASN A 320 7.64 20.56 -12.16
N ALA A 321 8.70 20.83 -11.40
CA ALA A 321 8.85 20.37 -10.01
C ALA A 321 7.88 21.02 -9.00
N ASN A 322 7.13 22.06 -9.39
CA ASN A 322 6.25 22.82 -8.49
C ASN A 322 4.80 22.27 -8.43
N TYR A 323 4.61 21.01 -8.04
CA TYR A 323 3.28 20.44 -7.82
C TYR A 323 3.00 20.09 -6.37
N ASN A 324 1.75 20.27 -5.93
CA ASN A 324 1.30 20.02 -4.56
C ASN A 324 0.79 18.58 -4.37
N LEU A 325 1.58 17.59 -4.80
CA LEU A 325 1.25 16.19 -4.58
C LEU A 325 1.85 15.71 -3.26
N ALA A 326 1.01 15.12 -2.40
CA ALA A 326 1.45 14.58 -1.12
C ALA A 326 2.44 13.41 -1.26
N VAL A 327 2.40 12.71 -2.39
CA VAL A 327 3.32 11.63 -2.75
C VAL A 327 3.97 11.99 -4.07
N ASN A 328 5.30 12.03 -4.14
CA ASN A 328 6.02 12.32 -5.38
C ASN A 328 5.87 11.14 -6.36
N PRO A 329 5.19 11.33 -7.51
CA PRO A 329 4.92 10.25 -8.45
C PRO A 329 6.04 10.04 -9.48
N THR A 330 7.07 10.90 -9.48
CA THR A 330 8.09 10.88 -10.53
C THR A 330 9.02 9.66 -10.41
N PRO A 331 9.60 9.21 -11.53
CA PRO A 331 10.68 8.22 -11.54
C PRO A 331 11.81 8.57 -10.57
N ALA A 332 12.28 9.82 -10.56
CA ALA A 332 13.31 10.28 -9.62
C ALA A 332 12.85 10.18 -8.15
N GLY A 333 11.56 10.40 -7.89
CA GLY A 333 10.94 10.25 -6.57
C GLY A 333 11.00 8.85 -5.98
N THR A 334 11.23 7.81 -6.81
CA THR A 334 11.43 6.43 -6.34
C THR A 334 12.77 6.23 -5.63
N GLY A 335 13.73 7.13 -5.81
CA GLY A 335 15.09 6.99 -5.27
C GLY A 335 15.94 5.90 -5.94
N LEU A 336 15.46 5.30 -7.04
CA LEU A 336 16.23 4.32 -7.80
C LEU A 336 17.34 5.03 -8.63
N PRO A 337 18.54 4.43 -8.73
CA PRO A 337 19.62 5.01 -9.52
C PRO A 337 19.20 5.25 -10.97
N SER A 338 19.58 6.42 -11.52
CA SER A 338 19.31 6.83 -12.91
C SER A 338 17.84 6.98 -13.29
N ALA A 339 16.91 6.79 -12.35
CA ALA A 339 15.48 6.88 -12.64
C ALA A 339 15.04 8.26 -13.11
N ASN A 340 15.80 9.32 -12.81
CA ASN A 340 15.57 10.67 -13.32
C ASN A 340 15.62 10.80 -14.85
N THR A 341 16.13 9.79 -15.56
CA THR A 341 16.17 9.74 -17.03
C THR A 341 15.08 8.86 -17.64
N TRP A 342 14.29 8.17 -16.82
CA TRP A 342 13.26 7.25 -17.29
C TRP A 342 12.05 8.02 -17.84
N ASN A 343 11.55 7.53 -18.97
CA ASN A 343 10.42 8.07 -19.70
C ASN A 343 9.58 6.96 -20.35
N VAL A 344 8.66 7.31 -21.24
CA VAL A 344 7.76 6.38 -21.91
C VAL A 344 8.49 5.23 -22.63
N TRP A 345 9.71 5.46 -23.15
CA TRP A 345 10.52 4.44 -23.81
C TRP A 345 11.12 3.41 -22.86
N THR A 346 11.26 3.76 -21.58
CA THR A 346 11.65 2.81 -20.52
C THR A 346 10.45 2.05 -19.96
N GLY A 347 9.23 2.29 -20.47
CA GLY A 347 8.01 1.59 -20.06
C GLY A 347 7.39 2.06 -18.75
N VAL A 348 7.92 3.12 -18.14
CA VAL A 348 7.41 3.61 -16.84
C VAL A 348 6.11 4.42 -16.96
N GLY A 349 5.76 4.82 -18.18
CA GLY A 349 4.56 5.58 -18.51
C GLY A 349 4.70 7.09 -18.36
N ALA A 350 3.56 7.80 -18.36
CA ALA A 350 3.51 9.26 -18.49
C ALA A 350 2.46 9.92 -17.57
N LEU A 351 2.47 11.25 -17.53
CA LEU A 351 1.50 12.07 -16.81
C LEU A 351 0.51 12.75 -17.77
N ASN A 352 -0.79 12.51 -17.57
CA ASN A 352 -1.84 13.30 -18.20
C ASN A 352 -2.54 14.20 -17.16
N SER A 353 -2.48 15.50 -17.40
CA SER A 353 -2.88 16.54 -16.45
C SER A 353 -2.94 17.90 -17.14
N TYR A 354 -3.54 18.87 -16.48
CA TYR A 354 -3.56 20.27 -16.89
C TYR A 354 -3.36 21.19 -15.67
N ILE A 355 -2.26 21.93 -15.63
CA ILE A 355 -1.91 22.82 -14.51
C ILE A 355 -2.99 23.87 -14.20
N GLY A 356 -3.75 24.28 -15.23
CA GLY A 356 -4.82 25.27 -15.11
C GLY A 356 -6.18 24.72 -14.72
N ASP A 357 -6.34 23.41 -14.47
CA ASP A 357 -7.63 22.86 -14.06
C ASP A 357 -7.91 23.13 -12.57
N PRO A 358 -8.97 23.90 -12.22
CA PRO A 358 -9.34 24.15 -10.83
C PRO A 358 -10.16 23.02 -10.19
N ALA A 359 -10.66 22.05 -10.96
CA ALA A 359 -11.60 21.05 -10.49
C ALA A 359 -10.95 20.02 -9.54
N LEU A 360 -11.79 19.36 -8.74
CA LEU A 360 -11.40 18.17 -7.97
C LEU A 360 -11.25 16.99 -8.94
N ARG A 361 -10.07 16.38 -8.95
CA ARG A 361 -9.75 15.20 -9.76
C ARG A 361 -9.29 14.05 -8.89
N GLY A 362 -9.76 12.86 -9.23
CA GLY A 362 -9.28 11.62 -8.63
C GLY A 362 -8.05 11.10 -9.35
N PHE A 363 -7.23 10.32 -8.66
CA PHE A 363 -6.02 9.77 -9.22
C PHE A 363 -6.31 8.42 -9.86
N ILE A 364 -5.84 8.28 -11.09
CA ILE A 364 -5.99 7.07 -11.88
C ILE A 364 -4.60 6.64 -12.34
N ARG A 365 -4.24 5.37 -12.13
CA ARG A 365 -2.86 4.86 -12.30
C ARG A 365 -2.79 3.61 -13.21
N GLY A 366 -1.63 3.40 -13.82
CA GLY A 366 -1.27 2.15 -14.53
C GLY A 366 -1.46 2.13 -16.05
N GLY A 367 -2.50 2.76 -16.59
CA GLY A 367 -2.83 2.72 -18.02
C GLY A 367 -3.88 1.66 -18.36
N SER A 368 -4.49 1.77 -19.55
CA SER A 368 -5.43 0.76 -20.06
C SER A 368 -4.93 0.14 -21.36
N TRP A 369 -5.67 -0.85 -21.86
CA TRP A 369 -5.43 -1.53 -23.13
C TRP A 369 -5.19 -0.60 -24.33
N GLY A 370 -5.64 0.66 -24.29
CA GLY A 370 -5.56 1.58 -25.44
C GLY A 370 -4.56 2.73 -25.29
N HIS A 371 -3.55 2.61 -24.42
CA HIS A 371 -2.67 3.75 -24.07
C HIS A 371 -1.20 3.62 -24.43
N ALA A 372 -0.82 2.52 -25.08
CA ALA A 372 0.51 2.27 -25.60
C ALA A 372 1.59 2.67 -24.58
N LEU A 373 2.62 3.41 -25.01
CA LEU A 373 3.75 3.86 -24.19
C LEU A 373 3.38 4.83 -23.05
N ASN A 374 2.16 5.40 -23.04
CA ASN A 374 1.70 6.25 -21.94
C ASN A 374 1.24 5.45 -20.71
N ALA A 375 0.98 4.15 -20.88
CA ALA A 375 0.75 3.22 -19.80
C ALA A 375 2.07 2.78 -19.16
N GLY A 376 1.99 2.31 -17.92
CA GLY A 376 3.17 1.99 -17.12
C GLY A 376 2.93 2.23 -15.64
N VAL A 377 3.79 1.64 -14.82
CA VAL A 377 3.61 1.55 -13.35
C VAL A 377 3.63 2.90 -12.64
N LEU A 378 4.20 3.94 -13.26
CA LEU A 378 4.19 5.31 -12.72
C LEU A 378 3.10 6.19 -13.33
N SER A 379 2.43 5.74 -14.39
CA SER A 379 1.44 6.55 -15.12
C SER A 379 0.40 7.14 -14.20
N LEU A 380 0.07 8.41 -14.43
CA LEU A 380 -0.92 9.14 -13.65
C LEU A 380 -1.81 9.95 -14.59
N TYR A 381 -3.12 9.76 -14.45
CA TYR A 381 -4.13 10.47 -15.22
C TYR A 381 -5.04 11.27 -14.27
N LEU A 382 -5.04 12.60 -14.43
CA LEU A 382 -5.71 13.57 -13.55
C LEU A 382 -6.85 14.31 -14.24
N HIS A 383 -7.60 13.64 -15.12
CA HIS A 383 -8.68 14.28 -15.88
C HIS A 383 -10.07 14.00 -15.33
N TYR A 384 -10.31 12.85 -14.68
CA TYR A 384 -11.65 12.48 -14.23
C TYR A 384 -11.94 12.98 -12.81
N SER A 385 -13.16 13.46 -12.60
CA SER A 385 -13.75 13.69 -11.29
C SER A 385 -13.94 12.35 -10.55
N PRO A 386 -13.80 12.31 -9.21
CA PRO A 386 -14.10 11.14 -8.38
C PRO A 386 -15.49 10.50 -8.58
N SER A 387 -16.44 11.25 -9.16
CA SER A 387 -17.81 10.79 -9.43
C SER A 387 -17.99 10.15 -10.81
N GLU A 388 -17.00 10.26 -11.69
CA GLU A 388 -17.08 9.74 -13.05
C GLU A 388 -16.66 8.26 -13.10
N ALA A 389 -17.23 7.53 -14.06
CA ALA A 389 -16.92 6.13 -14.32
C ALA A 389 -16.64 5.94 -15.81
N ASN A 390 -15.72 5.04 -16.15
CA ASN A 390 -15.33 4.75 -17.52
C ASN A 390 -15.08 3.24 -17.70
N ASN A 391 -15.30 2.72 -18.90
CA ASN A 391 -15.10 1.30 -19.20
C ASN A 391 -13.65 0.83 -19.09
N GLY A 392 -12.68 1.74 -19.19
CA GLY A 392 -11.26 1.46 -19.00
C GLY A 392 -10.75 1.74 -17.59
N ILE A 393 -11.62 2.02 -16.61
CA ILE A 393 -11.23 2.33 -15.22
C ILE A 393 -11.89 1.38 -14.23
N GLY A 394 -11.06 0.67 -13.48
CA GLY A 394 -11.37 -0.19 -12.35
C GLY A 394 -10.60 0.23 -11.10
N PHE A 395 -10.19 -0.74 -10.28
CA PHE A 395 -9.50 -0.50 -9.01
C PHE A 395 -8.89 -1.79 -8.46
N ARG A 396 -8.02 -1.64 -7.45
CA ARG A 396 -7.68 -2.74 -6.55
C ARG A 396 -7.76 -2.35 -5.08
N VAL A 397 -7.88 -3.37 -4.25
CA VAL A 397 -8.00 -3.24 -2.79
C VAL A 397 -6.65 -3.49 -2.12
N ALA A 398 -6.34 -2.71 -1.10
CA ALA A 398 -5.21 -2.92 -0.21
C ALA A 398 -5.67 -2.97 1.27
N ARG A 399 -4.83 -3.52 2.14
CA ARG A 399 -5.03 -3.58 3.60
C ARG A 399 -3.81 -3.02 4.31
#